data_AF-A0A3D8PNR5-F1
#
_entry.id   AF-A0A3D8PNR5-F1
#
_cell.length_a   1.000
_cell.length_b   1.000
_cell.length_c   1.000
_cell.angle_alpha   90.00
_cell.angle_beta   90.00
_cell.angle_gamma   90.00
#
_symmetry.space_group_name_H-M   'P 1'
#
loop_
_entity.id
_entity.type
_entity.pdbx_description
1 polymer ?
#
loop_
_entity_poly.entity_id
_entity_poly.type
_entity_poly.pdbx_seq_one_letter_code
_entity_poly.pdbx_strand_id
1 'polypeptide(L)'
;MRKKYLLLLILIGLVAILSGCTEIDQPITSESEGIWNTIFVYPLSWVIIKIAETFNNSYGLSIIIVTIIIRLILMPLNIKQIKSSRAMQEVQPLLKELQTKYSSKDQKTQQKLQEETMKLMQKHNVNPLAGCLPILVQMPIMIAIFHAISRTSEIKNYSFLWFELGSPDPYFILPILTAAFTFLQQKIMMSTNTSLSSNPQMAMQMNMMLYMMPIVIGVTAIFFPAALALYWVTGNIFMVIQTLLISKPMMSSNGGDKK
;
A
#
# COMPACT_ATOMS: atom_id res chain seq x y z
N MET A 1 26.39 1.28 -18.85
CA MET A 1 25.43 1.11 -19.96
C MET A 1 24.18 0.32 -19.57
N ARG A 2 24.28 -0.87 -18.95
CA ARG A 2 23.11 -1.65 -18.46
C ARG A 2 22.09 -0.86 -17.62
N LYS A 3 22.52 0.01 -16.69
CA LYS A 3 21.60 0.82 -15.86
C LYS A 3 20.80 1.86 -16.66
N LYS A 4 21.34 2.39 -17.77
CA LYS A 4 20.64 3.35 -18.63
C LYS A 4 19.56 2.66 -19.46
N TYR A 5 19.84 1.47 -19.99
CA TYR A 5 18.83 0.65 -20.65
C TYR A 5 17.78 0.11 -19.69
N LEU A 6 18.16 -0.23 -18.45
CA LEU A 6 17.21 -0.58 -17.39
C LEU A 6 16.27 0.60 -17.06
N LEU A 7 16.81 1.80 -16.92
CA LEU A 7 16.02 3.02 -16.71
C LEU A 7 15.10 3.32 -17.89
N LEU A 8 15.58 3.15 -19.12
CA LEU A 8 14.80 3.35 -20.33
C LEU A 8 13.67 2.30 -20.46
N LEU A 9 13.94 1.04 -20.13
CA LEU A 9 12.93 -0.02 -20.06
C LEU A 9 11.90 0.22 -18.96
N ILE A 10 12.31 0.72 -17.79
CA ILE A 10 11.39 1.12 -16.72
C ILE A 10 10.52 2.29 -17.19
N LEU A 11 11.10 3.29 -17.88
CA LEU A 11 10.35 4.44 -18.38
C LEU A 11 9.34 4.05 -19.46
N ILE A 12 9.75 3.19 -20.40
CA ILE A 12 8.88 2.67 -21.46
C ILE A 12 7.78 1.79 -20.85
N GLY A 13 8.11 0.95 -19.86
CA GLY A 13 7.14 0.16 -19.11
C GLY A 13 6.16 1.05 -18.34
N LEU A 14 6.62 2.13 -17.72
CA LEU A 14 5.77 3.10 -17.02
C LEU A 14 4.82 3.80 -18.00
N VAL A 15 5.31 4.23 -19.17
CA VAL A 15 4.49 4.86 -20.22
C VAL A 15 3.46 3.86 -20.78
N ALA A 16 3.84 2.60 -20.99
CA ALA A 16 2.92 1.56 -21.42
C ALA A 16 1.83 1.27 -20.37
N ILE A 17 2.18 1.26 -19.09
CA ILE A 17 1.22 1.12 -17.98
C ILE A 17 0.28 2.33 -17.91
N LEU A 18 0.82 3.55 -18.04
CA LEU A 18 0.06 4.79 -17.98
C LEU A 18 -0.83 5.02 -19.21
N SER A 19 -0.48 4.45 -20.37
CA SER A 19 -1.30 4.56 -21.59
C SER A 19 -2.66 3.87 -21.49
N GLY A 20 -2.81 2.87 -20.60
CA GLY A 20 -4.13 2.28 -20.33
C GLY A 20 -4.97 3.05 -19.31
N CYS A 21 -4.38 4.01 -18.60
CA CYS A 21 -5.11 4.90 -17.69
C CYS A 21 -5.98 5.92 -18.44
N THR A 22 -5.81 6.09 -19.76
CA THR A 22 -6.55 7.10 -20.54
C THR A 22 -7.88 6.60 -21.11
N GLU A 23 -8.13 5.30 -21.11
CA GLU A 23 -9.37 4.69 -21.66
C GLU A 23 -10.43 4.46 -20.57
N ILE A 24 -10.76 5.48 -19.78
CA ILE A 24 -11.71 5.33 -18.67
C ILE A 24 -13.16 5.25 -19.17
N ASP A 25 -13.46 5.83 -20.33
CA ASP A 25 -14.84 5.98 -20.83
C ASP A 25 -15.32 4.85 -21.76
N GLN A 26 -14.42 3.94 -22.16
CA GLN A 26 -14.76 2.80 -23.01
C GLN A 26 -15.12 1.57 -22.16
N PRO A 27 -16.08 0.72 -22.56
CA PRO A 27 -16.33 -0.52 -21.84
C PRO A 27 -15.09 -1.43 -21.85
N ILE A 28 -14.93 -2.29 -20.84
CA ILE A 28 -13.88 -3.31 -20.81
C ILE A 28 -14.44 -4.63 -21.35
N THR A 29 -13.81 -5.19 -22.37
CA THR A 29 -14.21 -6.44 -23.06
C THR A 29 -13.00 -7.31 -23.35
N SER A 30 -13.23 -8.54 -23.84
CA SER A 30 -12.15 -9.45 -24.27
C SER A 30 -11.33 -8.93 -25.44
N GLU A 31 -11.85 -7.94 -26.18
CA GLU A 31 -11.21 -7.33 -27.34
C GLU A 31 -10.47 -6.02 -27.00
N SER A 32 -10.51 -5.59 -25.73
CA SER A 32 -9.85 -4.34 -25.31
C SER A 32 -8.33 -4.44 -25.49
N GLU A 33 -7.77 -3.56 -26.31
CA GLU A 33 -6.35 -3.54 -26.63
C GLU A 33 -5.49 -2.93 -25.49
N GLY A 34 -4.17 -3.13 -25.55
CA GLY A 34 -3.22 -2.54 -24.62
C GLY A 34 -2.87 -3.43 -23.42
N ILE A 35 -1.60 -3.35 -23.00
CA ILE A 35 -1.02 -4.18 -21.93
C ILE A 35 -1.78 -4.01 -20.61
N TRP A 36 -2.22 -2.79 -20.31
CA TRP A 36 -2.96 -2.49 -19.10
C TRP A 36 -4.31 -3.19 -19.05
N ASN A 37 -5.09 -3.08 -20.13
CA ASN A 37 -6.42 -3.67 -20.20
C ASN A 37 -6.35 -5.20 -20.19
N THR A 38 -5.45 -5.77 -20.99
CA THR A 38 -5.32 -7.22 -21.15
C THR A 38 -4.75 -7.93 -19.92
N ILE A 39 -3.78 -7.32 -19.22
CA ILE A 39 -3.12 -7.95 -18.07
C ILE A 39 -3.80 -7.61 -16.74
N PHE A 40 -4.28 -6.39 -16.56
CA PHE A 40 -4.77 -5.91 -15.27
C PHE A 40 -6.30 -5.77 -15.23
N VAL A 41 -6.89 -5.00 -16.14
CA VAL A 41 -8.30 -4.59 -16.03
C VAL A 41 -9.27 -5.71 -16.40
N TYR A 42 -9.10 -6.34 -17.57
CA TYR A 42 -10.01 -7.36 -18.07
C TYR A 42 -10.01 -8.63 -17.19
N PRO A 43 -8.86 -9.22 -16.81
CA PRO A 43 -8.87 -10.39 -15.93
C PRO A 43 -9.53 -10.10 -14.59
N LEU A 44 -9.31 -8.89 -14.04
CA LEU A 44 -9.93 -8.48 -12.79
C LEU A 44 -11.44 -8.31 -12.91
N SER A 45 -11.94 -7.64 -13.96
CA SER A 45 -13.38 -7.53 -14.23
C SER A 45 -14.02 -8.91 -14.39
N TRP A 46 -13.38 -9.79 -15.17
CA TRP A 46 -13.84 -11.17 -15.37
C TRP A 46 -13.93 -11.97 -14.07
N VAL A 47 -12.89 -11.89 -13.21
CA VAL A 47 -12.91 -12.56 -11.90
C VAL A 47 -14.03 -11.99 -11.01
N ILE A 48 -14.23 -10.67 -11.00
CA ILE A 48 -15.30 -10.04 -10.22
C ILE A 48 -16.67 -10.54 -10.67
N ILE A 49 -16.93 -10.60 -11.99
CA ILE A 49 -18.20 -11.10 -12.53
C ILE A 49 -18.40 -12.58 -12.17
N LYS A 50 -17.38 -13.42 -12.37
CA LYS A 50 -17.48 -14.86 -12.09
C LYS A 50 -17.73 -15.18 -10.62
N ILE A 51 -17.08 -14.46 -9.71
CA ILE A 51 -17.37 -14.61 -8.29
C ILE A 51 -18.78 -14.09 -7.98
N ALA A 52 -19.19 -12.96 -8.54
CA ALA A 52 -20.53 -12.43 -8.33
C ALA A 52 -21.62 -13.42 -8.76
N GLU A 53 -21.49 -14.05 -9.94
CA GLU A 53 -22.39 -15.10 -10.43
C GLU A 53 -22.54 -16.26 -9.42
N THR A 54 -21.46 -16.63 -8.75
CA THR A 54 -21.46 -17.70 -7.72
C THR A 54 -22.20 -17.28 -6.44
N PHE A 55 -22.29 -15.98 -6.16
CA PHE A 55 -22.93 -15.39 -4.99
C PHE A 55 -24.20 -14.63 -5.35
N ASN A 56 -25.07 -15.20 -6.20
CA ASN A 56 -26.35 -14.61 -6.63
C ASN A 56 -26.23 -13.20 -7.22
N ASN A 57 -25.21 -12.99 -8.08
CA ASN A 57 -24.86 -11.71 -8.68
C ASN A 57 -24.54 -10.61 -7.66
N SER A 58 -23.97 -10.98 -6.50
CA SER A 58 -23.54 -10.02 -5.50
C SER A 58 -22.15 -9.46 -5.82
N TYR A 59 -22.12 -8.35 -6.56
CA TYR A 59 -20.87 -7.67 -6.93
C TYR A 59 -20.13 -7.09 -5.73
N GLY A 60 -20.84 -6.64 -4.69
CA GLY A 60 -20.21 -6.15 -3.46
C GLY A 60 -19.45 -7.25 -2.70
N LEU A 61 -20.07 -8.43 -2.54
CA LEU A 61 -19.38 -9.60 -1.96
C LEU A 61 -18.22 -10.05 -2.84
N SER A 62 -18.39 -10.01 -4.17
CA SER A 62 -17.33 -10.33 -5.10
C SER A 62 -16.10 -9.44 -4.91
N ILE A 63 -16.27 -8.12 -4.79
CA ILE A 63 -15.17 -7.18 -4.52
C ILE A 63 -14.46 -7.54 -3.20
N ILE A 64 -15.20 -7.85 -2.14
CA ILE A 64 -14.63 -8.27 -0.85
C ILE A 64 -13.76 -9.53 -1.02
N ILE A 65 -14.28 -10.56 -1.69
CA ILE A 65 -13.59 -11.84 -1.90
C ILE A 65 -12.35 -11.64 -2.77
N VAL A 66 -12.47 -10.91 -3.88
CA VAL A 66 -11.33 -10.57 -4.75
C VAL A 66 -10.26 -9.83 -3.98
N THR A 67 -10.64 -8.87 -3.13
CA THR A 67 -9.70 -8.16 -2.26
C THR A 67 -8.94 -9.13 -1.36
N ILE A 68 -9.63 -10.07 -0.71
CA ILE A 68 -9.01 -11.08 0.16
C ILE A 68 -8.06 -11.96 -0.64
N ILE A 69 -8.44 -12.43 -1.83
CA ILE A 69 -7.60 -13.25 -2.71
C ILE A 69 -6.32 -12.50 -3.08
N ILE A 70 -6.44 -11.25 -3.53
CA ILE A 70 -5.27 -10.41 -3.85
C ILE A 70 -4.37 -10.27 -2.62
N ARG A 71 -4.94 -10.04 -1.44
CA ARG A 71 -4.15 -9.91 -0.20
C ARG A 71 -3.45 -11.21 0.20
N LEU A 72 -4.07 -12.37 -0.04
CA LEU A 72 -3.46 -13.68 0.17
C LEU A 72 -2.28 -13.89 -0.78
N ILE A 73 -2.44 -13.56 -2.07
CA ILE A 73 -1.36 -13.65 -3.07
C ILE A 73 -0.19 -12.72 -2.70
N LEU A 74 -0.48 -11.52 -2.21
CA LEU A 74 0.53 -10.54 -1.78
C LEU A 74 1.08 -10.79 -0.37
N MET A 75 0.52 -11.72 0.39
CA MET A 75 0.94 -12.03 1.75
C MET A 75 2.45 -12.28 1.91
N PRO A 76 3.12 -13.15 1.11
CA PRO A 76 4.55 -13.38 1.24
C PRO A 76 5.38 -12.12 1.01
N LEU A 77 4.93 -11.24 0.12
CA LEU A 77 5.56 -9.95 -0.11
C LEU A 77 5.41 -9.03 1.11
N ASN A 78 4.20 -8.93 1.66
CA ASN A 78 3.91 -8.12 2.84
C ASN A 78 4.69 -8.60 4.07
N ILE A 79 4.86 -9.91 4.25
CA ILE A 79 5.70 -10.48 5.32
C ILE A 79 7.16 -10.00 5.18
N LYS A 80 7.72 -10.05 3.95
CA LYS A 80 9.08 -9.55 3.69
C LYS A 80 9.19 -8.05 3.96
N GLN A 81 8.18 -7.26 3.60
CA GLN A 81 8.14 -5.82 3.88
C GLN A 81 8.12 -5.54 5.39
N ILE A 82 7.29 -6.25 6.16
CA ILE A 82 7.25 -6.13 7.63
C ILE A 82 8.60 -6.49 8.24
N LYS A 83 9.23 -7.59 7.80
CA LYS A 83 10.56 -7.99 8.28
C LYS A 83 11.62 -6.91 7.98
N SER A 84 11.60 -6.35 6.77
CA SER A 84 12.54 -5.28 6.40
C SER A 84 12.29 -3.99 7.19
N SER A 85 11.03 -3.67 7.48
CA SER A 85 10.67 -2.51 8.31
C SER A 85 11.21 -2.66 9.74
N ARG A 86 11.16 -3.87 10.30
CA ARG A 86 11.75 -4.17 11.62
C ARG A 86 13.27 -4.08 11.65
N ALA A 87 13.94 -4.62 10.64
CA ALA A 87 15.40 -4.49 10.54
C ALA A 87 15.83 -3.00 10.49
N MET A 88 15.03 -2.15 9.82
CA MET A 88 15.24 -0.70 9.85
C MET A 88 15.04 -0.10 11.24
N GLN A 89 14.14 -0.64 12.06
CA GLN A 89 13.93 -0.19 13.44
C GLN A 89 15.12 -0.52 14.33
N GLU A 90 15.71 -1.71 14.20
CA GLU A 90 16.90 -2.10 14.96
C GLU A 90 18.10 -1.19 14.69
N VAL A 91 18.16 -0.60 13.49
CA VAL A 91 19.22 0.35 13.10
C VAL A 91 18.93 1.80 13.54
N GLN A 92 17.69 2.14 13.91
CA GLN A 92 17.33 3.49 14.41
C GLN A 92 18.19 4.00 15.57
N PRO A 93 18.46 3.24 16.65
CA PRO A 93 19.30 3.74 17.74
C PRO A 93 20.73 4.07 17.28
N LEU A 94 21.29 3.28 16.36
CA LEU A 94 22.62 3.52 15.80
C LEU A 94 22.64 4.75 14.88
N LEU A 95 21.57 4.96 14.10
CA LEU A 95 21.38 6.18 13.32
C LEU A 95 21.29 7.41 14.22
N LYS A 96 20.65 7.27 15.38
CA LYS A 96 20.56 8.33 16.39
C LYS A 96 21.95 8.69 16.94
N GLU A 97 22.74 7.71 17.35
CA GLU A 97 24.12 7.95 17.80
C GLU A 97 24.96 8.66 16.72
N LEU A 98 24.80 8.24 15.47
CA LEU A 98 25.47 8.84 14.33
C LEU A 98 25.05 10.31 14.13
N GLN A 99 23.76 10.62 14.23
CA GLN A 99 23.26 12.00 14.14
C GLN A 99 23.79 12.88 15.29
N THR A 100 23.90 12.35 16.50
CA THR A 100 24.50 13.08 17.64
C THR A 100 26.00 13.32 17.43
N LYS A 101 26.72 12.32 16.90
CA LYS A 101 28.15 12.43 16.56
C LYS A 101 28.42 13.48 15.47
N TYR A 102 27.55 13.59 14.48
CA TYR A 102 27.64 14.55 13.37
C TYR A 102 26.56 15.63 13.46
N SER A 103 26.48 16.32 14.61
CA SER A 103 25.44 17.31 14.91
C SER A 103 25.64 18.68 14.25
N SER A 104 26.84 18.97 13.74
CA SER A 104 27.13 20.23 13.06
C SER A 104 26.37 20.36 11.74
N LYS A 105 25.87 21.56 11.45
CA LYS A 105 25.10 21.88 10.24
C LYS A 105 25.97 22.29 9.04
N ASP A 106 27.30 22.23 9.16
CA ASP A 106 28.19 22.52 8.05
C ASP A 106 28.06 21.47 6.93
N GLN A 107 28.26 21.91 5.69
CA GLN A 107 28.06 21.07 4.49
C GLN A 107 28.94 19.80 4.51
N LYS A 108 30.16 19.87 5.04
CA LYS A 108 31.08 18.73 5.10
C LYS A 108 30.61 17.69 6.12
N THR A 109 30.14 18.11 7.29
CA THR A 109 29.59 17.23 8.32
C THR A 109 28.30 16.58 7.85
N GLN A 110 27.41 17.30 7.17
CA GLN A 110 26.19 16.72 6.62
C GLN A 110 26.46 15.69 5.51
N GLN A 111 27.45 15.94 4.65
CA GLN A 111 27.89 14.95 3.66
C GLN A 111 28.46 13.70 4.33
N LYS A 112 29.29 13.86 5.37
CA LYS A 112 29.81 12.72 6.15
C LYS A 112 28.70 11.96 6.87
N LEU A 113 27.73 12.66 7.45
CA LEU A 113 26.56 12.04 8.09
C LEU A 113 25.78 11.19 7.08
N GLN A 114 25.54 11.71 5.87
CA GLN A 114 24.86 10.96 4.81
C GLN A 114 25.65 9.71 4.38
N GLU A 115 26.96 9.85 4.18
CA GLU A 115 27.84 8.74 3.81
C GLU A 115 27.86 7.65 4.89
N GLU A 116 28.08 8.02 6.15
CA GLU A 116 28.12 7.09 7.28
C GLU A 116 26.74 6.46 7.55
N THR A 117 25.65 7.20 7.32
CA THR A 117 24.28 6.66 7.39
C THR A 117 24.08 5.54 6.36
N MET A 118 24.54 5.76 5.13
CA MET A 118 24.47 4.74 4.07
C MET A 118 25.35 3.53 4.39
N LYS A 119 26.58 3.74 4.89
CA LYS A 119 27.47 2.64 5.32
C LYS A 119 26.87 1.84 6.47
N LEU A 120 26.26 2.51 7.44
CA LEU A 120 25.59 1.86 8.57
C LEU A 120 24.44 0.98 8.07
N MET A 121 23.55 1.52 7.21
CA MET A 121 22.46 0.73 6.63
C MET A 121 22.98 -0.48 5.84
N GLN A 122 24.06 -0.33 5.07
CA GLN A 122 24.69 -1.43 4.32
C GLN A 122 25.30 -2.47 5.25
N LYS A 123 26.00 -2.06 6.31
CA LYS A 123 26.60 -2.96 7.31
C LYS A 123 25.56 -3.83 8.00
N HIS A 124 24.36 -3.29 8.21
CA HIS A 124 23.23 -4.02 8.80
C HIS A 124 22.30 -4.67 7.76
N ASN A 125 22.67 -4.66 6.47
CA ASN A 125 21.89 -5.24 5.36
C ASN A 125 20.44 -4.72 5.28
N VAL A 126 20.22 -3.45 5.65
CA VAL A 126 18.90 -2.82 5.62
C VAL A 126 18.72 -2.04 4.32
N ASN A 127 17.62 -2.29 3.61
CA ASN A 127 17.26 -1.56 2.39
C ASN A 127 16.21 -0.47 2.68
N PRO A 128 16.53 0.83 2.52
CA PRO A 128 15.58 1.92 2.73
C PRO A 128 14.42 1.91 1.72
N LEU A 129 14.60 1.35 0.53
CA LEU A 129 13.55 1.27 -0.50
C LEU A 129 12.50 0.19 -0.22
N ALA A 130 12.75 -0.71 0.73
CA ALA A 130 11.75 -1.72 1.10
C ALA A 130 10.48 -1.09 1.69
N GLY A 131 10.57 0.12 2.26
CA GLY A 131 9.44 0.85 2.83
C GLY A 131 8.47 1.44 1.79
N CYS A 132 8.92 1.71 0.56
CA CYS A 132 8.06 2.24 -0.50
C CYS A 132 7.48 1.16 -1.43
N LEU A 133 7.96 -0.07 -1.32
CA LEU A 133 7.47 -1.23 -2.07
C LEU A 133 5.95 -1.47 -1.94
N PRO A 134 5.30 -1.30 -0.76
CA PRO A 134 3.85 -1.46 -0.67
C PRO A 134 3.10 -0.50 -1.59
N ILE A 135 3.54 0.77 -1.67
CA ILE A 135 2.88 1.80 -2.49
C ILE A 135 3.01 1.45 -3.98
N LEU A 136 4.19 1.02 -4.41
CA LEU A 136 4.46 0.66 -5.81
C LEU A 136 3.60 -0.51 -6.29
N VAL A 137 3.30 -1.47 -5.41
CA VAL A 137 2.44 -2.62 -5.75
C VAL A 137 0.97 -2.27 -5.62
N GLN A 138 0.60 -1.45 -4.63
CA GLN A 138 -0.79 -1.07 -4.36
C GLN A 138 -1.36 -0.18 -5.47
N MET A 139 -0.57 0.75 -6.00
CA MET A 139 -1.02 1.74 -7.00
C MET A 139 -1.60 1.09 -8.27
N PRO A 140 -0.91 0.16 -8.96
CA PRO A 140 -1.49 -0.52 -10.12
C PRO A 140 -2.77 -1.28 -9.81
N ILE A 141 -2.81 -2.00 -8.69
CA ILE A 141 -4.00 -2.80 -8.31
C ILE A 141 -5.20 -1.88 -8.08
N MET A 142 -4.97 -0.74 -7.42
CA MET A 142 -6.01 0.26 -7.16
C MET A 142 -6.60 0.83 -8.46
N ILE A 143 -5.73 1.21 -9.40
CA ILE A 143 -6.16 1.75 -10.70
C ILE A 143 -6.89 0.68 -11.51
N ALA A 144 -6.43 -0.58 -11.47
CA ALA A 144 -7.06 -1.69 -12.16
C ALA A 144 -8.48 -1.95 -11.63
N ILE A 145 -8.66 -1.94 -10.31
CA ILE A 145 -9.98 -2.07 -9.66
C ILE A 145 -10.88 -0.92 -10.08
N PHE A 146 -10.40 0.32 -10.01
CA PHE A 146 -11.17 1.50 -10.45
C PHE A 146 -11.63 1.38 -11.90
N HIS A 147 -10.74 0.99 -12.83
CA HIS A 147 -11.11 0.77 -14.22
C HIS A 147 -12.10 -0.39 -14.39
N ALA A 148 -11.88 -1.51 -13.71
CA ALA A 148 -12.75 -2.68 -13.81
C ALA A 148 -14.18 -2.36 -13.37
N ILE A 149 -14.35 -1.56 -12.31
CA ILE A 149 -15.66 -1.12 -11.83
C ILE A 149 -16.27 -0.06 -12.75
N SER A 150 -15.54 1.02 -13.04
CA SER A 150 -16.07 2.15 -13.81
C SER A 150 -16.44 1.79 -15.25
N ARG A 151 -15.75 0.79 -15.83
CA ARG A 151 -15.94 0.34 -17.23
C ARG A 151 -16.85 -0.88 -17.37
N THR A 152 -17.37 -1.43 -16.27
CA THR A 152 -18.32 -2.55 -16.29
C THR A 152 -19.67 -2.06 -15.79
N SER A 153 -20.61 -1.84 -16.71
CA SER A 153 -21.92 -1.22 -16.42
C SER A 153 -22.73 -1.95 -15.34
N GLU A 154 -22.68 -3.29 -15.37
CA GLU A 154 -23.37 -4.16 -14.41
C GLU A 154 -22.85 -3.99 -12.97
N ILE A 155 -21.55 -3.73 -12.82
CA ILE A 155 -20.92 -3.47 -11.51
C ILE A 155 -21.20 -2.03 -11.10
N LYS A 156 -21.00 -1.08 -12.02
CA LYS A 156 -21.12 0.36 -11.77
C LYS A 156 -22.48 0.73 -11.16
N ASN A 157 -23.56 0.18 -11.68
CA ASN A 157 -24.93 0.53 -11.28
C ASN A 157 -25.48 -0.38 -10.16
N TYR A 158 -24.67 -1.29 -9.61
CA TYR A 158 -25.13 -2.22 -8.59
C TYR A 158 -25.14 -1.57 -7.20
N SER A 159 -26.27 -1.68 -6.50
CA SER A 159 -26.39 -1.26 -5.10
C SER A 159 -25.95 -2.38 -4.16
N PHE A 160 -25.08 -2.06 -3.20
CA PHE A 160 -24.64 -2.96 -2.15
C PHE A 160 -24.78 -2.30 -0.79
N LEU A 161 -25.51 -2.93 0.12
CA LEU A 161 -25.86 -2.36 1.43
C LEU A 161 -26.61 -1.02 1.28
N TRP A 162 -25.95 0.12 1.56
CA TRP A 162 -26.53 1.46 1.50
C TRP A 162 -25.93 2.35 0.40
N PHE A 163 -25.05 1.81 -0.45
CA PHE A 163 -24.32 2.57 -1.47
C PHE A 163 -24.36 1.89 -2.83
N GLU A 164 -24.13 2.66 -3.90
CA GLU A 164 -23.90 2.14 -5.24
C GLU A 164 -22.41 1.99 -5.50
N LEU A 165 -21.99 0.89 -6.12
CA LEU A 165 -20.57 0.56 -6.29
C LEU A 165 -19.82 1.58 -7.18
N GLY A 166 -20.47 2.08 -8.22
CA GLY A 166 -19.88 3.03 -9.19
C GLY A 166 -19.98 4.50 -8.79
N SER A 167 -20.71 4.83 -7.72
CA SER A 167 -20.95 6.21 -7.28
C SER A 167 -20.28 6.45 -5.92
N PRO A 168 -19.96 7.70 -5.53
CA PRO A 168 -19.49 8.00 -4.18
C PRO A 168 -20.47 7.54 -3.08
N ASP A 169 -19.95 7.16 -1.92
CA ASP A 169 -20.80 6.76 -0.77
C ASP A 169 -21.63 7.95 -0.27
N PRO A 170 -22.97 7.87 -0.27
CA PRO A 170 -23.83 9.02 0.01
C PRO A 170 -23.79 9.49 1.49
N TYR A 171 -23.31 8.64 2.40
CA TYR A 171 -23.30 8.91 3.85
C TYR A 171 -21.88 9.06 4.42
N PHE A 172 -20.86 9.02 3.56
CA PHE A 172 -19.44 9.03 3.92
C PHE A 172 -19.01 7.93 4.90
N ILE A 173 -19.80 6.86 5.04
CA ILE A 173 -19.51 5.77 5.99
C ILE A 173 -18.24 5.03 5.57
N LEU A 174 -18.15 4.62 4.30
CA LEU A 174 -16.97 3.93 3.77
C LEU A 174 -15.69 4.80 3.79
N PRO A 175 -15.70 6.09 3.42
CA PRO A 175 -14.57 6.99 3.60
C PRO A 175 -14.08 7.09 5.06
N ILE A 176 -15.00 7.22 6.02
CA ILE A 176 -14.66 7.26 7.45
C ILE A 176 -14.02 5.95 7.90
N LEU A 177 -14.61 4.81 7.51
CA LEU A 177 -14.04 3.49 7.79
C LEU A 177 -12.68 3.31 7.14
N THR A 178 -12.49 3.80 5.92
CA THR A 178 -11.19 3.78 5.22
C THR A 178 -10.14 4.52 6.04
N ALA A 179 -10.44 5.74 6.49
CA ALA A 179 -9.53 6.52 7.34
C ALA A 179 -9.26 5.81 8.67
N ALA A 180 -10.31 5.32 9.35
CA ALA A 180 -10.19 4.66 10.64
C ALA A 180 -9.34 3.38 10.57
N PHE A 181 -9.58 2.52 9.57
CA PHE A 181 -8.80 1.30 9.40
C PHE A 181 -7.39 1.55 8.88
N THR A 182 -7.17 2.58 8.04
CA THR A 182 -5.81 3.00 7.65
C THR A 182 -5.04 3.48 8.88
N PHE A 183 -5.67 4.31 9.72
CA PHE A 183 -5.07 4.76 10.96
C PHE A 183 -4.73 3.59 11.88
N LEU A 184 -5.68 2.66 12.08
CA LEU A 184 -5.45 1.47 12.92
C LEU A 184 -4.32 0.60 12.39
N GLN A 185 -4.30 0.34 11.07
CA GLN A 185 -3.26 -0.42 10.39
C GLN A 185 -1.88 0.22 10.58
N GLN A 186 -1.75 1.53 10.33
CA GLN A 186 -0.51 2.27 10.55
C GLN A 186 -0.10 2.28 12.03
N LYS A 187 -1.06 2.47 12.95
CA LYS A 187 -0.80 2.50 14.39
C LYS A 187 -0.25 1.17 14.89
N ILE A 188 -0.77 0.04 14.44
CA ILE A 188 -0.27 -1.29 14.82
C ILE A 188 1.13 -1.55 14.26
N MET A 189 1.39 -1.14 13.01
CA MET A 189 2.73 -1.23 12.42
C MET A 189 3.74 -0.28 13.10
N MET A 190 3.26 0.80 13.73
CA MET A 190 4.08 1.75 14.46
C MET A 190 4.22 1.42 15.96
N SER A 191 3.24 0.78 16.60
CA SER A 191 3.28 0.46 18.03
C SER A 191 4.32 -0.61 18.37
N THR A 192 4.75 -1.40 17.38
CA THR A 192 5.94 -2.26 17.50
C THR A 192 7.25 -1.46 17.56
N ASN A 193 7.22 -0.13 17.45
CA ASN A 193 8.39 0.71 17.22
C ASN A 193 8.58 1.66 18.42
N THR A 194 9.03 1.09 19.54
CA THR A 194 9.17 1.79 20.84
C THR A 194 10.47 2.60 20.95
N SER A 195 11.03 3.11 19.85
CA SER A 195 12.15 4.07 19.87
C SER A 195 11.60 5.47 19.59
N LEU A 196 10.88 6.01 20.57
CA LEU A 196 10.32 7.36 20.49
C LEU A 196 11.44 8.41 20.55
N SER A 197 11.81 8.86 19.36
CA SER A 197 12.01 10.27 18.96
C SER A 197 12.92 11.15 19.83
N SER A 198 14.19 11.26 19.45
CA SER A 198 15.06 12.39 19.83
C SER A 198 15.44 13.31 18.66
N ASN A 199 15.08 12.96 17.43
CA ASN A 199 15.17 13.87 16.28
C ASN A 199 13.76 14.42 15.96
N PRO A 200 13.49 15.72 16.22
CA PRO A 200 12.19 16.33 15.97
C PRO A 200 11.70 16.16 14.52
N GLN A 201 12.61 16.12 13.55
CA GLN A 201 12.26 16.08 12.13
C GLN A 201 11.79 14.69 11.69
N MET A 202 12.43 13.62 12.19
CA MET A 202 12.00 12.25 11.91
C MET A 202 10.71 11.89 12.67
N ALA A 203 10.58 12.38 13.91
CA ALA A 203 9.37 12.22 14.70
C ALA A 203 8.18 12.93 14.02
N MET A 204 8.40 14.14 13.51
CA MET A 204 7.40 14.87 12.73
C MET A 204 7.01 14.10 11.46
N GLN A 205 7.96 13.52 10.72
CA GLN A 205 7.65 12.72 9.54
C GLN A 205 6.81 11.48 9.87
N MET A 206 7.14 10.74 10.95
CA MET A 206 6.36 9.57 11.35
C MET A 206 4.98 9.95 11.88
N ASN A 207 4.86 11.03 12.66
CA ASN A 207 3.57 11.53 13.14
C ASN A 207 2.71 12.05 11.98
N MET A 208 3.32 12.73 11.00
CA MET A 208 2.64 13.14 9.78
C MET A 208 2.13 11.93 9.01
N MET A 209 2.95 10.90 8.82
CA MET A 209 2.49 9.64 8.21
C MET A 209 1.34 9.03 9.02
N LEU A 210 1.46 8.94 10.35
CA LEU A 210 0.46 8.31 11.21
C LEU A 210 -0.90 9.02 11.15
N TYR A 211 -0.93 10.34 11.18
CA TYR A 211 -2.16 11.13 11.31
C TYR A 211 -2.63 11.72 9.98
N MET A 212 -1.74 12.23 9.13
CA MET A 212 -2.14 12.87 7.87
C MET A 212 -2.53 11.87 6.79
N MET A 213 -1.80 10.77 6.61
CA MET A 213 -2.12 9.82 5.52
C MET A 213 -3.53 9.24 5.62
N PRO A 214 -4.02 8.80 6.80
CA PRO A 214 -5.39 8.33 6.92
C PRO A 214 -6.43 9.39 6.58
N ILE A 215 -6.16 10.66 6.93
CA ILE A 215 -7.04 11.79 6.59
C ILE A 215 -7.04 12.02 5.08
N VAL A 216 -5.87 12.08 4.45
CA VAL A 216 -5.75 12.29 3.00
C VAL A 216 -6.44 11.16 2.24
N ILE A 217 -6.24 9.90 2.62
CA ILE A 217 -6.87 8.75 1.97
C ILE A 217 -8.39 8.76 2.23
N GLY A 218 -8.84 9.09 3.44
CA GLY A 218 -10.26 9.22 3.77
C GLY A 218 -10.95 10.31 2.95
N VAL A 219 -10.35 11.51 2.86
CA VAL A 219 -10.85 12.60 2.02
C VAL A 219 -10.82 12.21 0.55
N THR A 220 -9.77 11.53 0.08
CA THR A 220 -9.72 11.00 -1.28
C THR A 220 -10.92 10.06 -1.53
N ALA A 221 -11.20 9.14 -0.62
CA ALA A 221 -12.29 8.17 -0.75
C ALA A 221 -13.70 8.81 -0.87
N ILE A 222 -13.87 10.08 -0.47
CA ILE A 222 -15.13 10.82 -0.67
C ILE A 222 -15.40 11.11 -2.15
N PHE A 223 -14.36 11.29 -2.96
CA PHE A 223 -14.49 11.68 -4.36
C PHE A 223 -14.51 10.50 -5.33
N PHE A 224 -14.23 9.29 -4.85
CA PHE A 224 -14.12 8.09 -5.67
C PHE A 224 -15.32 7.16 -5.48
N PRO A 225 -15.56 6.22 -6.44
CA PRO A 225 -16.62 5.22 -6.31
C PRO A 225 -16.55 4.44 -5.00
N ALA A 226 -17.70 4.15 -4.39
CA ALA A 226 -17.82 3.46 -3.11
C ALA A 226 -17.15 2.07 -3.15
N ALA A 227 -17.13 1.41 -4.31
CA ALA A 227 -16.42 0.15 -4.49
C ALA A 227 -14.90 0.26 -4.23
N LEU A 228 -14.27 1.41 -4.53
CA LEU A 228 -12.86 1.64 -4.20
C LEU A 228 -12.66 1.78 -2.68
N ALA A 229 -13.59 2.47 -2.00
CA ALA A 229 -13.59 2.57 -0.55
C ALA A 229 -13.84 1.22 0.13
N LEU A 230 -14.75 0.40 -0.41
CA LEU A 230 -15.00 -0.98 0.04
C LEU A 230 -13.74 -1.85 -0.09
N TYR A 231 -13.02 -1.73 -1.20
CA TYR A 231 -11.73 -2.39 -1.41
C TYR A 231 -10.69 -1.96 -0.35
N TRP A 232 -10.57 -0.65 -0.08
CA TRP A 232 -9.65 -0.16 0.96
C TRP A 232 -10.01 -0.66 2.36
N VAL A 233 -11.28 -0.56 2.75
CA VAL A 233 -11.77 -1.04 4.05
C VAL A 233 -11.43 -2.52 4.23
N THR A 234 -11.81 -3.35 3.25
CA THR A 234 -11.55 -4.80 3.30
C THR A 234 -10.06 -5.11 3.36
N GLY A 235 -9.26 -4.42 2.54
CA GLY A 235 -7.81 -4.59 2.51
C GLY A 235 -7.13 -4.17 3.81
N ASN A 236 -7.57 -3.09 4.43
CA ASN A 236 -7.02 -2.60 5.69
C ASN A 236 -7.41 -3.53 6.86
N ILE A 237 -8.65 -4.01 6.91
CA ILE A 237 -9.09 -5.02 7.89
C ILE A 237 -8.20 -6.26 7.77
N PHE A 238 -8.01 -6.76 6.54
CA PHE A 238 -7.12 -7.90 6.30
C PHE A 238 -5.70 -7.61 6.79
N MET A 239 -5.15 -6.45 6.47
CA MET A 239 -3.80 -6.07 6.91
C MET A 239 -3.68 -5.96 8.43
N VAL A 240 -4.70 -5.44 9.12
CA VAL A 240 -4.74 -5.38 10.59
C VAL A 240 -4.67 -6.80 11.15
N ILE A 241 -5.56 -7.68 10.69
CA ILE A 241 -5.59 -9.10 11.12
C ILE A 241 -4.26 -9.78 10.84
N GLN A 242 -3.75 -9.65 9.61
CA GLN A 242 -2.47 -10.21 9.19
C GLN A 242 -1.32 -9.72 10.08
N THR A 243 -1.26 -8.41 10.35
CA THR A 243 -0.19 -7.81 11.16
C THR A 243 -0.27 -8.28 12.60
N LEU A 244 -1.46 -8.39 13.19
CA LEU A 244 -1.65 -8.93 14.54
C LEU A 244 -1.20 -10.40 14.64
N LEU A 245 -1.51 -11.21 13.63
CA LEU A 245 -1.09 -12.62 13.57
C LEU A 245 0.42 -12.79 13.38
N ILE A 246 1.07 -11.96 12.55
CA ILE A 246 2.52 -12.03 12.29
C ILE A 246 3.32 -11.41 13.44
N SER A 247 2.84 -10.31 14.02
CA SER A 247 3.63 -9.55 14.98
C SER A 247 3.76 -10.22 16.34
N LYS A 248 2.72 -10.93 16.79
CA LYS A 248 2.69 -11.65 18.07
C LYS A 248 3.79 -12.73 18.21
N PRO A 249 4.00 -13.65 17.25
CA PRO A 249 5.07 -14.64 17.32
C PRO A 249 6.47 -14.03 17.17
N MET A 250 6.62 -12.97 16.35
CA MET A 250 7.94 -12.32 16.18
C MET A 250 8.40 -11.54 17.42
N MET A 251 7.49 -11.05 18.29
CA MET A 251 7.85 -10.47 19.58
C MET A 251 8.25 -11.52 20.62
N SER A 252 7.74 -12.75 20.49
CA SER A 252 8.05 -13.88 21.39
C SER A 252 9.44 -14.49 21.13
N SER A 253 9.98 -14.37 19.90
CA SER A 253 11.26 -14.97 19.53
C SER A 253 12.49 -14.21 20.07
N ASN A 254 12.36 -12.92 20.41
CA ASN A 254 13.47 -12.12 20.96
C ASN A 254 13.71 -12.35 22.46
N GLY A 255 12.98 -13.28 23.09
CA GLY A 255 13.28 -13.77 24.44
C GLY A 255 14.18 -15.00 24.50
N GLY A 256 14.65 -15.51 23.35
CA GLY A 256 15.26 -16.85 23.24
C GLY A 256 16.76 -16.94 23.02
N ASP A 257 17.45 -15.89 22.55
CA ASP A 257 18.89 -15.96 22.27
C ASP A 257 19.68 -15.11 23.28
N LYS A 258 19.75 -15.63 24.50
CA LYS A 258 20.97 -15.55 25.31
C LYS A 258 21.68 -16.88 25.18
N LYS A 259 22.69 -16.95 24.32
CA LYS A 259 23.90 -17.77 24.50
C LYS A 259 25.03 -17.18 23.68
#